data_AF-A0A0Q9KJ35-F1
#
_entry.id   AF-A0A0Q9KJ35-F1
#
_cell.length_a   1.000
_cell.length_b   1.000
_cell.length_c   1.000
_cell.angle_alpha   90.00
_cell.angle_beta   90.00
_cell.angle_gamma   90.00
#
_symmetry.space_group_name_H-M   'P 1'
#
loop_
_entity.id
_entity.type
_entity.pdbx_description
1 polymer ?
#
loop_
_entity_poly.entity_id
_entity_poly.type
_entity_poly.pdbx_seq_one_letter_code
_entity_poly.pdbx_strand_id
1 'polypeptide(L)'
;MSAAPEALPRRTALSESLLVLGVSLGASALWSALSLARKLTAQGGLSGQVTAMNQSVTPDRPWLDLTHQIVGVGLALVPVVLALHLLARQHADPLRLIGLDRRAPLRDLGQGLALAATIGIPGLGLYLVARALDLNTTIAASDLSAAWWAIPVLVLAAGQNALLEEVIMLGYLFTRWREAGWSPVVIVVVSALVRGSYHLYQGLGGFVGNVAMGLLLGAVYLRVRRVAPMFIAHWVIDVVAFVGYALLATRLTWLG
;
A
#
# COMPACT_ATOMS: atom_id res chain seq x y z
N MET A 1 14.80 28.57 26.55
CA MET A 1 15.36 27.22 26.35
C MET A 1 14.19 26.27 26.16
N SER A 2 13.92 25.82 24.92
CA SER A 2 12.93 24.76 24.69
C SER A 2 13.55 23.47 25.25
N ALA A 3 12.90 22.86 26.24
CA ALA A 3 13.32 21.56 26.76
C ALA A 3 13.46 20.58 25.59
N ALA A 4 14.53 19.79 25.57
CA ALA A 4 14.68 18.72 24.60
C ALA A 4 13.40 17.84 24.68
N PRO A 5 12.77 17.50 23.54
CA PRO A 5 11.54 16.71 23.56
C PRO A 5 11.80 15.42 24.35
N GLU A 6 10.94 15.17 25.34
CA GLU A 6 11.03 14.00 26.20
C GLU A 6 10.97 12.73 25.34
N ALA A 7 11.93 11.82 25.53
CA ALA A 7 11.97 10.57 24.78
C ALA A 7 10.71 9.76 25.08
N LEU A 8 9.99 9.35 24.03
CA LEU A 8 8.81 8.50 24.18
C LEU A 8 9.17 7.22 24.94
N PRO A 9 8.40 6.86 25.99
CA PRO A 9 8.53 5.55 26.60
C PRO A 9 8.32 4.44 25.55
N ARG A 10 9.20 3.43 25.53
CA ARG A 10 9.14 2.29 24.58
C ARG A 10 7.74 1.67 24.49
N ARG A 11 7.06 1.51 25.63
CA ARG A 11 5.69 0.95 25.68
C ARG A 11 4.67 1.82 24.94
N THR A 12 4.80 3.13 25.03
CA THR A 12 3.92 4.08 24.33
C THR A 12 4.12 4.00 22.83
N ALA A 13 5.37 3.99 22.35
CA ALA A 13 5.66 3.87 20.91
C ALA A 13 5.10 2.56 20.31
N LEU A 14 5.22 1.44 21.03
CA LEU A 14 4.66 0.16 20.60
C LEU A 14 3.12 0.14 20.66
N SER A 15 2.52 0.71 21.71
CA SER A 15 1.06 0.83 21.82
C SER A 15 0.48 1.66 20.69
N GLU A 16 1.05 2.84 20.41
CA GLU A 16 0.60 3.67 19.30
C GLU A 16 0.78 2.96 17.95
N SER A 17 1.88 2.22 17.76
CA SER A 17 2.10 1.41 16.56
C SER A 17 1.00 0.37 16.35
N LEU A 18 0.62 -0.35 17.42
CA LEU A 18 -0.45 -1.34 17.39
C LEU A 18 -1.82 -0.71 17.12
N LEU A 19 -2.11 0.45 17.72
CA LEU A 19 -3.37 1.17 17.51
C LEU A 19 -3.49 1.68 16.07
N VAL A 20 -2.43 2.30 15.53
CA VAL A 20 -2.41 2.78 14.14
C VAL A 20 -2.57 1.60 13.17
N LEU A 21 -1.85 0.50 13.39
CA LEU A 21 -2.04 -0.72 12.59
C LEU A 21 -3.46 -1.27 12.73
N GLY A 22 -4.02 -1.30 13.95
CA GLY A 22 -5.34 -1.83 14.23
C GLY A 22 -6.48 -1.08 13.54
N VAL A 23 -6.33 0.23 13.32
CA VAL A 23 -7.31 1.04 12.56
C VAL A 23 -6.98 1.14 11.06
N SER A 24 -5.94 0.45 10.58
CA SER A 24 -5.47 0.53 9.19
C SER A 24 -4.96 -0.81 8.65
N LEU A 25 -3.69 -0.90 8.25
CA LEU A 25 -3.08 -2.02 7.53
C LEU A 25 -3.03 -3.31 8.35
N GLY A 26 -2.99 -3.21 9.68
CA GLY A 26 -3.14 -4.37 10.57
C GLY A 26 -4.54 -4.97 10.52
N ALA A 27 -5.60 -4.15 10.49
CA ALA A 27 -6.94 -4.63 10.22
C ALA A 27 -7.04 -5.24 8.81
N SER A 28 -6.44 -4.61 7.79
CA SER A 28 -6.38 -5.17 6.44
C SER A 28 -5.69 -6.54 6.41
N ALA A 29 -4.65 -6.76 7.23
CA ALA A 29 -3.99 -8.06 7.36
C ALA A 29 -4.91 -9.15 7.91
N LEU A 30 -5.70 -8.84 8.94
CA LEU A 30 -6.67 -9.78 9.51
C LEU A 30 -7.75 -10.16 8.48
N TRP A 31 -8.32 -9.18 7.79
CA TRP A 31 -9.29 -9.42 6.72
C TRP A 31 -8.68 -10.19 5.55
N SER A 32 -7.41 -9.93 5.24
CA SER A 32 -6.70 -10.62 4.16
C SER A 32 -6.46 -12.09 4.47
N ALA A 33 -6.04 -12.41 5.70
CA ALA A 33 -5.90 -13.78 6.16
C ALA A 33 -7.25 -14.53 6.14
N LEU A 34 -8.32 -13.89 6.61
CA LEU A 34 -9.67 -14.48 6.55
C LEU A 34 -10.14 -14.68 5.10
N SER A 35 -9.87 -13.72 4.21
CA SER A 35 -10.17 -13.82 2.78
C SER A 35 -9.45 -15.01 2.13
N LEU A 36 -8.15 -15.19 2.43
CA LEU A 36 -7.37 -16.32 1.95
C LEU A 36 -7.93 -17.65 2.47
N ALA A 37 -8.22 -17.75 3.76
CA ALA A 37 -8.82 -18.96 4.34
C ALA A 37 -10.13 -19.34 3.64
N ARG A 38 -11.04 -18.36 3.44
CA ARG A 38 -12.31 -18.60 2.72
C ARG A 38 -12.08 -19.14 1.31
N LYS A 39 -11.14 -18.57 0.56
CA LYS A 39 -10.81 -19.00 -0.82
C LYS A 39 -10.21 -20.40 -0.85
N LEU A 40 -9.32 -20.73 0.10
CA LEU A 40 -8.72 -22.07 0.20
C LEU A 40 -9.75 -23.15 0.54
N THR A 41 -10.79 -22.81 1.30
CA THR A 41 -11.86 -23.74 1.67
C THR A 41 -13.04 -23.77 0.69
N ALA A 42 -13.07 -22.89 -0.30
CA ALA A 42 -14.16 -22.80 -1.27
C ALA A 42 -14.05 -23.87 -2.37
N GLN A 43 -15.19 -24.24 -2.96
CA GLN A 43 -15.22 -25.09 -4.15
C GLN A 43 -14.50 -24.37 -5.31
N GLY A 44 -13.61 -25.09 -6.01
CA GLY A 44 -12.76 -24.52 -7.08
C GLY A 44 -11.39 -24.01 -6.61
N GLY A 45 -11.08 -24.07 -5.31
CA GLY A 45 -9.77 -23.70 -4.76
C GLY A 45 -9.38 -22.25 -5.03
N LEU A 46 -8.08 -21.93 -4.96
CA LEU A 46 -7.59 -20.56 -5.13
C LEU A 46 -7.71 -20.05 -6.58
N SER A 47 -7.45 -20.92 -7.56
CA SER A 47 -7.41 -20.57 -8.98
C SER A 47 -8.79 -20.24 -9.57
N GLY A 48 -9.86 -20.77 -8.97
CA GLY A 48 -11.25 -20.46 -9.35
C GLY A 48 -11.80 -19.14 -8.80
N GLN A 49 -11.02 -18.37 -8.03
CA GLN A 49 -11.50 -17.15 -7.36
C GLN A 49 -10.98 -15.88 -8.03
N VAL A 50 -11.86 -14.90 -8.19
CA VAL A 50 -11.49 -13.55 -8.65
C VAL A 50 -11.39 -12.61 -7.46
N THR A 51 -10.31 -11.86 -7.41
CA THR A 51 -10.07 -10.84 -6.39
C THR A 51 -10.18 -9.49 -7.03
N ALA A 52 -11.25 -8.78 -6.70
CA ALA A 52 -11.59 -7.55 -7.38
C ALA A 52 -11.20 -6.33 -6.52
N MET A 53 -10.55 -5.35 -7.14
CA MET A 53 -10.16 -4.08 -6.55
C MET A 53 -10.96 -2.95 -7.22
N ASN A 54 -11.09 -1.81 -6.53
CA ASN A 54 -11.80 -0.62 -7.05
C ASN A 54 -13.15 -0.99 -7.68
N GLN A 55 -14.04 -1.54 -6.86
CA GLN A 55 -15.33 -2.07 -7.31
C GLN A 55 -16.42 -1.00 -7.29
N SER A 56 -17.31 -1.03 -8.29
CA SER A 56 -18.53 -0.22 -8.29
C SER A 56 -19.51 -0.72 -7.23
N VAL A 57 -20.02 0.19 -6.40
CA VAL A 57 -21.00 -0.09 -5.33
C VAL A 57 -22.42 0.13 -5.84
N THR A 58 -22.61 1.16 -6.67
CA THR A 58 -23.92 1.48 -7.26
C THR A 58 -23.80 1.73 -8.77
N PRO A 59 -23.58 0.68 -9.59
CA PRO A 59 -23.34 0.82 -11.03
C PRO A 59 -24.45 1.60 -11.76
N ASP A 60 -25.70 1.38 -11.37
CA ASP A 60 -26.87 2.03 -11.97
C ASP A 60 -27.02 3.52 -11.60
N ARG A 61 -26.20 4.03 -10.68
CA ARG A 61 -26.26 5.42 -10.16
C ARG A 61 -24.87 6.07 -10.15
N PRO A 62 -24.36 6.53 -11.31
CA PRO A 62 -22.95 6.94 -11.45
C PRO A 62 -22.49 8.07 -10.52
N TRP A 63 -23.36 9.02 -10.18
CA TRP A 63 -23.01 10.12 -9.26
C TRP A 63 -22.86 9.63 -7.81
N LEU A 64 -23.70 8.67 -7.41
CA LEU A 64 -23.65 8.08 -6.08
C LEU A 64 -22.44 7.15 -5.98
N ASP A 65 -22.13 6.43 -7.05
CA ASP A 65 -20.94 5.58 -7.10
C ASP A 65 -19.65 6.42 -6.99
N LEU A 66 -19.55 7.50 -7.76
CA LEU A 66 -18.45 8.48 -7.60
C LEU A 66 -18.35 9.01 -6.17
N THR A 67 -19.49 9.29 -5.53
CA THR A 67 -19.53 9.76 -4.14
C THR A 67 -18.99 8.68 -3.19
N HIS A 68 -19.40 7.41 -3.36
CA HIS A 68 -18.86 6.28 -2.61
C HIS A 68 -17.34 6.16 -2.77
N GLN A 69 -16.81 6.30 -3.98
CA GLN A 69 -15.36 6.24 -4.22
C GLN A 69 -14.61 7.38 -3.53
N ILE A 70 -15.07 8.63 -3.68
CA ILE A 70 -14.43 9.80 -3.07
C ILE A 70 -14.48 9.71 -1.53
N VAL A 71 -15.62 9.33 -0.96
CA VAL A 71 -15.77 9.13 0.48
C VAL A 71 -14.86 8.00 0.97
N GLY A 72 -14.81 6.88 0.24
CA GLY A 72 -13.91 5.75 0.54
C GLY A 72 -12.46 6.18 0.58
N VAL A 73 -11.98 6.88 -0.46
CA VAL A 73 -10.62 7.45 -0.52
C VAL A 73 -10.36 8.40 0.65
N GLY A 74 -11.27 9.33 0.92
CA GLY A 74 -11.10 10.33 1.97
C GLY A 74 -10.99 9.69 3.36
N LEU A 75 -11.87 8.74 3.67
CA LEU A 75 -11.85 8.02 4.94
C LEU A 75 -10.62 7.11 5.08
N ALA A 76 -10.17 6.49 3.98
CA ALA A 76 -8.97 5.66 3.98
C ALA A 76 -7.68 6.44 4.28
N LEU A 77 -7.68 7.78 4.14
CA LEU A 77 -6.56 8.64 4.52
C LEU A 77 -6.58 9.07 5.99
N VAL A 78 -7.66 8.85 6.73
CA VAL A 78 -7.74 9.22 8.16
C VAL A 78 -6.62 8.57 9.00
N PRO A 79 -6.27 7.28 8.83
CA PRO A 79 -5.14 6.69 9.54
C PRO A 79 -3.78 7.35 9.21
N VAL A 80 -3.60 7.87 8.00
CA VAL A 80 -2.40 8.64 7.62
C VAL A 80 -2.32 9.93 8.42
N VAL A 81 -3.44 10.67 8.48
CA VAL A 81 -3.54 11.90 9.28
C VAL A 81 -3.31 11.60 10.76
N LEU A 82 -3.87 10.52 11.28
CA LEU A 82 -3.65 10.07 12.66
C LEU A 82 -2.16 9.78 12.93
N ALA A 83 -1.50 9.04 12.04
CA ALA A 83 -0.07 8.74 12.16
C ALA A 83 0.79 10.01 12.17
N LEU A 84 0.52 10.94 11.25
CA LEU A 84 1.22 12.23 11.19
C LEU A 84 0.93 13.09 12.43
N HIS A 85 -0.31 13.09 12.93
CA HIS A 85 -0.69 13.79 14.15
C HIS A 85 0.08 13.24 15.36
N LEU A 86 0.20 11.92 15.51
CA LEU A 86 0.96 11.30 16.59
C LEU A 86 2.46 11.65 16.52
N LEU A 87 3.05 11.72 15.32
CA LEU A 87 4.42 12.21 15.14
C LEU A 87 4.55 13.70 15.49
N ALA A 88 3.57 14.51 15.11
CA ALA A 88 3.56 15.95 15.38
C ALA A 88 3.60 16.30 16.87
N ARG A 89 3.16 15.37 17.75
CA ARG A 89 3.20 15.55 19.21
C ARG A 89 4.62 15.63 19.77
N GLN A 90 5.62 15.12 19.07
CA GLN A 90 7.03 15.11 19.52
C GLN A 90 7.98 15.75 18.50
N HIS A 91 7.59 15.78 17.23
CA HIS A 91 8.40 16.29 16.13
C HIS A 91 7.70 17.48 15.51
N ALA A 92 8.35 18.64 15.50
CA ALA A 92 7.75 19.88 15.01
C ALA A 92 7.30 19.83 13.54
N ASP A 93 7.97 19.01 12.71
CA ASP A 93 7.67 18.87 11.29
C ASP A 93 7.66 17.38 10.90
N PRO A 94 6.51 16.69 11.05
CA PRO A 94 6.41 15.25 10.80
C PRO A 94 6.56 14.88 9.32
N LEU A 95 6.15 15.77 8.40
CA LEU A 95 6.29 15.54 6.96
C LEU A 95 7.76 15.59 6.54
N ARG A 96 8.51 16.57 7.06
CA ARG A 96 9.96 16.63 6.90
C ARG A 96 10.67 15.46 7.55
N LEU A 97 10.22 15.03 8.74
CA LEU A 97 10.84 13.93 9.48
C LEU A 97 10.86 12.64 8.65
N ILE A 98 9.74 12.33 7.98
CA ILE A 98 9.62 11.15 7.10
C ILE A 98 10.09 11.43 5.67
N GLY A 99 10.52 12.66 5.38
CA GLY A 99 10.96 13.09 4.05
C GLY A 99 9.87 13.05 2.97
N LEU A 100 8.63 13.31 3.36
CA LEU A 100 7.52 13.64 2.46
C LEU A 100 7.41 15.17 2.35
N ASP A 101 8.46 15.81 1.82
CA ASP A 101 8.58 17.26 1.69
C ASP A 101 9.02 17.66 0.26
N ARG A 102 8.99 18.96 -0.04
CA ARG A 102 9.31 19.50 -1.38
C ARG A 102 10.78 19.85 -1.61
N ARG A 103 11.73 19.31 -0.82
CA ARG A 103 13.15 19.73 -0.93
C ARG A 103 13.92 19.10 -2.07
N ALA A 104 13.47 17.95 -2.58
CA ALA A 104 14.20 17.23 -3.62
C ALA A 104 13.26 16.65 -4.69
N PRO A 105 12.30 17.43 -5.25
CA PRO A 105 11.20 16.89 -6.05
C PRO A 105 11.67 16.13 -7.28
N LEU A 106 12.67 16.65 -8.01
CA LEU A 106 13.21 16.00 -9.21
C LEU A 106 13.97 14.71 -8.86
N ARG A 107 14.72 14.71 -7.75
CA ARG A 107 15.43 13.53 -7.28
C ARG A 107 14.46 12.46 -6.81
N ASP A 108 13.44 12.86 -6.04
CA ASP A 108 12.42 11.95 -5.52
C ASP A 108 11.62 11.35 -6.68
N LEU A 109 11.29 12.13 -7.71
CA LEU A 109 10.68 11.65 -8.95
C LEU A 109 11.58 10.65 -9.69
N GLY A 110 12.85 11.00 -9.94
CA GLY A 110 13.77 10.11 -10.64
C GLY A 110 14.01 8.79 -9.90
N GLN A 111 14.18 8.85 -8.57
CA GLN A 111 14.30 7.66 -7.73
C GLN A 111 13.02 6.84 -7.72
N GLY A 112 11.86 7.48 -7.61
CA GLY A 112 10.57 6.81 -7.63
C GLY A 112 10.29 6.08 -8.94
N LEU A 113 10.58 6.71 -10.09
CA LEU A 113 10.44 6.07 -11.40
C LEU A 113 11.41 4.88 -11.57
N ALA A 114 12.65 5.02 -11.11
CA ALA A 114 13.61 3.92 -11.14
C ALA A 114 13.17 2.73 -10.27
N LEU A 115 12.65 3.01 -9.06
CA LEU A 115 12.06 1.98 -8.18
C LEU A 115 10.82 1.35 -8.81
N ALA A 116 9.94 2.14 -9.41
CA ALA A 116 8.75 1.66 -10.12
C ALA A 116 9.14 0.66 -11.22
N ALA A 117 10.13 0.99 -12.05
CA ALA A 117 10.62 0.07 -13.08
C ALA A 117 11.25 -1.19 -12.49
N THR A 118 12.06 -1.04 -11.43
CA THR A 118 12.75 -2.16 -10.75
C THR A 118 11.78 -3.15 -10.12
N ILE A 119 10.62 -2.69 -9.65
CA ILE A 119 9.62 -3.53 -8.98
C ILE A 119 8.56 -3.99 -9.99
N GLY A 120 8.01 -3.06 -10.76
CA GLY A 120 6.89 -3.30 -11.66
C GLY A 120 7.25 -4.22 -12.83
N ILE A 121 8.42 -4.09 -13.45
CA ILE A 121 8.80 -4.93 -14.59
C ILE A 121 8.96 -6.41 -14.17
N PRO A 122 9.77 -6.76 -13.14
CA PRO A 122 9.82 -8.13 -12.65
C PRO A 122 8.49 -8.61 -12.07
N GLY A 123 7.74 -7.73 -11.40
CA GLY A 123 6.43 -8.03 -10.83
C GLY A 123 5.41 -8.49 -11.89
N LEU A 124 5.37 -7.80 -13.04
CA LEU A 124 4.57 -8.22 -14.19
C LEU A 124 4.98 -9.60 -14.71
N GLY A 125 6.29 -9.86 -14.81
CA GLY A 125 6.81 -11.18 -15.19
C GLY A 125 6.39 -12.29 -14.21
N LEU A 126 6.51 -12.03 -12.90
CA LEU A 126 6.10 -12.97 -11.85
C LEU A 126 4.59 -13.21 -11.85
N TYR A 127 3.78 -12.19 -12.08
CA TYR A 127 2.32 -12.32 -12.19
C TYR A 127 1.95 -13.29 -13.33
N LEU A 128 2.56 -13.11 -14.50
CA LEU A 128 2.33 -13.98 -15.66
C LEU A 128 2.73 -15.44 -15.38
N VAL A 129 3.88 -15.66 -14.72
CA VAL A 129 4.35 -17.01 -14.35
C VAL A 129 3.46 -17.65 -13.28
N ALA A 130 3.12 -16.92 -12.21
CA ALA A 130 2.29 -17.44 -11.13
C ALA A 130 0.88 -17.80 -11.60
N ARG A 131 0.33 -17.02 -12.56
CA ARG A 131 -0.93 -17.32 -13.24
C ARG A 131 -0.81 -18.57 -14.09
N ALA A 132 0.26 -18.73 -14.87
CA ALA A 132 0.50 -19.91 -15.69
C ALA A 132 0.69 -21.20 -14.87
N LEU A 133 1.09 -21.08 -13.60
CA LEU A 133 1.28 -22.19 -12.66
C LEU A 133 0.10 -22.42 -11.69
N ASP A 134 -1.02 -21.69 -11.86
CA ASP A 134 -2.20 -21.75 -10.98
C ASP A 134 -1.93 -21.49 -9.48
N LEU A 135 -0.89 -20.72 -9.16
CA LEU A 135 -0.48 -20.43 -7.78
C LEU A 135 -1.20 -19.21 -7.16
N ASN A 136 -1.96 -18.46 -7.95
CA ASN A 136 -2.62 -17.21 -7.56
C ASN A 136 -4.06 -17.10 -8.08
N THR A 137 -4.84 -16.22 -7.45
CA THR A 137 -6.16 -15.79 -7.93
C THR A 137 -6.02 -14.90 -9.18
N THR A 138 -7.06 -14.82 -10.01
CA THR A 138 -7.16 -13.73 -10.99
C THR A 138 -7.39 -12.41 -10.25
N ILE A 139 -6.60 -11.38 -10.53
CA ILE A 139 -6.76 -10.05 -9.93
C ILE A 139 -7.49 -9.16 -10.94
N ALA A 140 -8.74 -8.84 -10.64
CA ALA A 140 -9.50 -7.84 -11.38
C ALA A 140 -9.21 -6.46 -10.78
N ALA A 141 -8.24 -5.73 -11.33
CA ALA A 141 -7.74 -4.49 -10.72
C ALA A 141 -8.76 -3.32 -10.74
N SER A 142 -9.76 -3.37 -11.62
CA SER A 142 -10.90 -2.44 -11.62
C SER A 142 -12.10 -3.02 -12.39
N ASP A 143 -13.32 -2.67 -11.98
CA ASP A 143 -14.56 -2.92 -12.73
C ASP A 143 -15.31 -1.61 -13.12
N LEU A 144 -14.70 -0.43 -12.92
CA LEU A 144 -15.36 0.89 -13.06
C LEU A 144 -15.66 1.28 -14.52
N SER A 145 -15.71 0.33 -15.45
CA SER A 145 -15.33 0.50 -16.86
C SER A 145 -16.38 1.14 -17.78
N ALA A 146 -17.21 2.06 -17.31
CA ALA A 146 -18.14 2.82 -18.17
C ALA A 146 -18.29 4.31 -17.82
N ALA A 147 -17.76 4.76 -16.68
CA ALA A 147 -17.94 6.13 -16.24
C ALA A 147 -16.78 7.06 -16.68
N TRP A 148 -17.09 8.30 -17.07
CA TRP A 148 -16.08 9.31 -17.44
C TRP A 148 -15.08 9.60 -16.30
N TRP A 149 -15.52 9.41 -15.05
CA TRP A 149 -14.72 9.63 -13.84
C TRP A 149 -13.88 8.42 -13.43
N ALA A 150 -14.00 7.27 -14.09
CA ALA A 150 -13.32 6.03 -13.71
C ALA A 150 -11.79 6.21 -13.66
N ILE A 151 -11.17 6.70 -14.74
CA ILE A 151 -9.71 6.90 -14.79
C ILE A 151 -9.23 7.89 -13.71
N PRO A 152 -9.81 9.09 -13.57
CA PRO A 152 -9.45 10.00 -12.47
C PRO A 152 -9.55 9.37 -11.08
N VAL A 153 -10.61 8.60 -10.81
CA VAL A 153 -10.80 7.92 -9.53
C VAL A 153 -9.78 6.81 -9.31
N LEU A 154 -9.42 6.04 -10.34
CA LEU A 154 -8.38 5.01 -10.24
C LEU A 154 -7.01 5.62 -9.94
N VAL A 155 -6.67 6.75 -10.56
CA VAL A 155 -5.42 7.48 -10.26
C VAL A 155 -5.43 8.01 -8.82
N LEU A 156 -6.58 8.49 -8.35
CA LEU A 156 -6.77 8.95 -6.98
C LEU A 156 -6.67 7.79 -5.97
N ALA A 157 -7.30 6.65 -6.24
CA ALA A 157 -7.25 5.45 -5.41
C ALA A 157 -5.83 4.90 -5.32
N ALA A 158 -5.09 4.85 -6.43
CA ALA A 158 -3.66 4.52 -6.42
C ALA A 158 -2.86 5.46 -5.52
N GLY A 159 -3.15 6.76 -5.57
CA GLY A 159 -2.49 7.77 -4.72
C GLY A 159 -2.82 7.56 -3.25
N GLN A 160 -4.06 7.22 -2.95
CA GLN A 160 -4.51 6.90 -1.60
C GLN A 160 -3.81 5.65 -1.05
N ASN A 161 -3.72 4.56 -1.82
CA ASN A 161 -3.03 3.35 -1.40
C ASN A 161 -1.56 3.62 -1.11
N ALA A 162 -0.87 4.29 -2.04
CA ALA A 162 0.53 4.64 -1.89
C ALA A 162 0.77 5.54 -0.66
N LEU A 163 -0.09 6.53 -0.41
CA LEU A 163 0.02 7.35 0.81
C LEU A 163 -0.22 6.53 2.07
N LEU A 164 -1.27 5.72 2.09
CA LEU A 164 -1.62 4.91 3.24
C LEU A 164 -0.49 3.96 3.61
N GLU A 165 0.01 3.21 2.64
CA GLU A 165 1.04 2.22 2.87
C GLU A 165 2.40 2.85 3.17
N GLU A 166 2.88 3.78 2.33
CA GLU A 166 4.24 4.27 2.50
C GLU A 166 4.38 5.21 3.71
N VAL A 167 3.36 6.01 4.02
CA VAL A 167 3.41 6.88 5.21
C VAL A 167 3.31 6.05 6.49
N ILE A 168 2.42 5.06 6.57
CA ILE A 168 2.30 4.24 7.78
C ILE A 168 3.51 3.31 7.90
N MET A 169 3.80 2.52 6.86
CA MET A 169 4.80 1.45 6.94
C MET A 169 6.23 1.97 7.01
N LEU A 170 6.60 2.98 6.21
CA LEU A 170 7.98 3.49 6.15
C LEU A 170 8.15 4.79 6.94
N GLY A 171 7.17 5.69 6.91
CA GLY A 171 7.25 6.95 7.65
C GLY A 171 7.07 6.74 9.16
N TYR A 172 5.88 6.31 9.55
CA TYR A 172 5.44 6.24 10.93
C TYR A 172 6.06 5.07 11.70
N LEU A 173 5.89 3.83 11.22
CA LEU A 173 6.31 2.64 11.97
C LEU A 173 7.83 2.53 12.10
N PHE A 174 8.61 2.89 11.07
CA PHE A 174 10.08 2.90 11.22
C PHE A 174 10.50 3.94 12.26
N THR A 175 9.85 5.11 12.28
CA THR A 175 10.13 6.15 13.27
C THR A 175 9.82 5.63 14.67
N ARG A 176 8.61 5.10 14.89
CA ARG A 176 8.18 4.56 16.19
C ARG A 176 9.00 3.37 16.66
N TRP A 177 9.32 2.41 15.78
CA TRP A 177 10.09 1.24 16.17
C TRP A 177 11.55 1.59 16.45
N ARG A 178 12.13 2.58 15.75
CA ARG A 178 13.45 3.12 16.10
C ARG A 178 13.43 3.83 17.45
N GLU A 179 12.40 4.64 17.73
CA GLU A 179 12.19 5.26 19.05
C GLU A 179 12.01 4.21 20.16
N ALA A 180 11.39 3.07 19.83
CA ALA A 180 11.27 1.91 20.71
C ALA A 180 12.57 1.08 20.84
N GLY A 181 13.66 1.50 20.20
CA GLY A 181 15.00 0.88 20.28
C GLY A 181 15.17 -0.37 19.41
N TRP A 182 14.33 -0.59 18.40
CA TRP A 182 14.50 -1.72 17.48
C TRP A 182 15.68 -1.48 16.54
N SER A 183 16.39 -2.56 16.17
CA SER A 183 17.47 -2.47 15.20
C SER A 183 16.92 -2.24 13.78
N PRO A 184 17.67 -1.58 12.87
CA PRO A 184 17.21 -1.33 11.51
C PRO A 184 16.82 -2.60 10.74
N VAL A 185 17.53 -3.71 10.97
CA VAL A 185 17.24 -5.00 10.33
C VAL A 185 15.88 -5.53 10.78
N VAL A 186 15.59 -5.52 12.09
CA VAL A 186 14.31 -5.97 12.64
C VAL A 186 13.17 -5.12 12.09
N ILE A 187 13.34 -3.79 12.03
CA ILE A 187 12.35 -2.86 11.48
C ILE A 187 12.01 -3.22 10.03
N VAL A 188 13.02 -3.43 9.18
CA VAL A 188 12.81 -3.75 7.75
C VAL A 188 12.11 -5.09 7.58
N VAL A 189 12.56 -6.12 8.29
CA VAL A 189 11.97 -7.48 8.20
C VAL A 189 10.53 -7.49 8.68
N VAL A 190 10.26 -6.92 9.87
CA VAL A 190 8.90 -6.88 10.43
C VAL A 190 7.97 -6.04 9.55
N SER A 191 8.43 -4.89 9.06
CA SER A 191 7.64 -4.06 8.14
C SER A 191 7.28 -4.81 6.86
N ALA A 192 8.25 -5.51 6.26
CA ALA A 192 8.03 -6.29 5.05
C ALA A 192 7.03 -7.45 5.27
N LEU A 193 7.10 -8.13 6.41
CA LEU A 193 6.15 -9.20 6.77
C LEU A 193 4.74 -8.66 7.00
N VAL A 194 4.61 -7.52 7.70
CA VAL A 194 3.32 -6.84 7.86
C VAL A 194 2.76 -6.46 6.48
N ARG A 195 3.60 -5.93 5.59
CA ARG A 195 3.23 -5.64 4.21
C ARG A 195 2.68 -6.86 3.48
N GLY A 196 3.46 -7.95 3.44
CA GLY A 196 2.98 -9.20 2.86
C GLY A 196 1.63 -9.64 3.43
N SER A 197 1.45 -9.52 4.75
CA SER A 197 0.25 -10.02 5.44
C SER A 197 -1.05 -9.32 4.99
N TYR A 198 -1.04 -8.01 4.77
CA TYR A 198 -2.22 -7.30 4.23
C TYR A 198 -2.44 -7.49 2.73
N HIS A 199 -1.57 -8.27 2.06
CA HIS A 199 -1.76 -8.74 0.68
C HIS A 199 -2.08 -10.22 0.58
N LEU A 200 -2.25 -10.96 1.69
CA LEU A 200 -2.62 -12.38 1.66
C LEU A 200 -3.92 -12.66 0.88
N TYR A 201 -4.81 -11.67 0.78
CA TYR A 201 -6.05 -11.80 0.02
C TYR A 201 -5.83 -12.06 -1.48
N GLN A 202 -4.64 -11.74 -2.00
CA GLN A 202 -4.22 -11.98 -3.39
C GLN A 202 -3.63 -13.39 -3.61
N GLY A 203 -3.44 -14.17 -2.55
CA GLY A 203 -2.76 -15.48 -2.59
C GLY A 203 -1.30 -15.44 -2.15
N LEU A 204 -0.61 -16.58 -2.23
CA LEU A 204 0.78 -16.71 -1.77
C LEU A 204 1.75 -15.88 -2.61
N GLY A 205 1.53 -15.77 -3.93
CA GLY A 205 2.38 -14.93 -4.78
C GLY A 205 2.24 -13.45 -4.43
N GLY A 206 1.03 -12.99 -4.11
CA GLY A 206 0.79 -11.63 -3.62
C GLY A 206 1.50 -11.36 -2.30
N PHE A 207 1.45 -12.30 -1.34
CA PHE A 207 2.21 -12.22 -0.09
C PHE A 207 3.72 -12.11 -0.33
N VAL A 208 4.31 -13.06 -1.08
CA VAL A 208 5.77 -13.12 -1.29
C VAL A 208 6.27 -11.89 -2.06
N GLY A 209 5.55 -11.48 -3.12
CA GLY A 209 5.90 -10.28 -3.89
C GLY A 209 5.93 -9.03 -3.03
N ASN A 210 4.97 -8.88 -2.12
CA ASN A 210 4.88 -7.74 -1.22
C ASN A 210 5.88 -7.78 -0.06
N VAL A 211 6.28 -8.97 0.41
CA VAL A 211 7.44 -9.10 1.31
C VAL A 211 8.71 -8.64 0.59
N ALA A 212 8.95 -9.09 -0.65
CA ALA A 212 10.13 -8.71 -1.42
C ALA A 212 10.19 -7.20 -1.69
N MET A 213 9.05 -6.61 -2.11
CA MET A 213 8.91 -5.16 -2.26
C MET A 213 9.16 -4.42 -0.93
N GLY A 214 8.56 -4.87 0.17
CA GLY A 214 8.74 -4.27 1.49
C GLY A 214 10.20 -4.28 1.97
N LEU A 215 10.93 -5.37 1.73
CA LEU A 215 12.36 -5.47 2.02
C LEU A 215 13.17 -4.46 1.19
N LEU A 216 12.91 -4.37 -0.12
CA LEU A 216 13.58 -3.43 -1.01
C LEU A 216 13.31 -1.98 -0.60
N LEU A 217 12.04 -1.60 -0.47
CA LEU A 217 11.65 -0.24 -0.11
C LEU A 217 12.17 0.14 1.29
N GLY A 218 12.09 -0.78 2.26
CA GLY A 218 12.65 -0.58 3.59
C GLY A 218 14.16 -0.36 3.57
N ALA A 219 14.91 -1.15 2.81
CA ALA A 219 16.35 -1.00 2.66
C ALA A 219 16.72 0.33 1.98
N VAL A 220 15.97 0.73 0.95
CA VAL A 220 16.15 2.03 0.28
C VAL A 220 15.83 3.17 1.26
N TYR A 221 14.76 3.05 2.04
CA TYR A 221 14.34 4.06 3.01
C TYR A 221 15.41 4.31 4.07
N LEU A 222 16.07 3.26 4.57
CA LEU A 222 17.17 3.43 5.53
C LEU A 222 18.32 4.28 4.99
N ARG A 223 18.54 4.29 3.67
CA ARG A 223 19.57 5.10 3.01
C ARG A 223 19.10 6.50 2.65
N VAL A 224 17.95 6.64 2.00
CA VAL A 224 17.47 7.94 1.49
C VAL A 224 16.74 8.75 2.55
N ARG A 225 16.12 8.08 3.53
CA ARG A 225 15.29 8.64 4.62
C ARG A 225 14.22 9.61 4.13
N ARG A 226 13.57 9.23 3.04
CA ARG A 226 12.48 9.97 2.40
C ARG A 226 11.45 8.98 1.91
N VAL A 227 10.19 9.21 2.29
CA VAL A 227 9.03 8.43 1.81
C VAL A 227 8.65 8.82 0.38
N ALA A 228 8.93 10.06 -0.04
CA ALA A 228 8.48 10.57 -1.34
C ALA A 228 8.86 9.68 -2.56
N PRO A 229 10.10 9.15 -2.70
CA PRO A 229 10.41 8.25 -3.81
C PRO A 229 9.58 6.95 -3.79
N MET A 230 9.32 6.38 -2.62
CA MET A 230 8.57 5.13 -2.46
C MET A 230 7.10 5.35 -2.74
N PHE A 231 6.55 6.48 -2.29
CA PHE A 231 5.21 6.92 -2.65
C PHE A 231 5.06 7.02 -4.17
N ILE A 232 5.99 7.70 -4.86
CA ILE A 232 5.95 7.84 -6.32
C ILE A 232 6.07 6.47 -7.00
N ALA A 233 6.96 5.61 -6.52
CA ALA A 233 7.16 4.27 -7.08
C ALA A 233 5.88 3.44 -7.00
N HIS A 234 5.30 3.35 -5.80
CA HIS A 234 4.07 2.63 -5.54
C HIS A 234 2.90 3.22 -6.33
N TRP A 235 2.73 4.55 -6.30
CA TRP A 235 1.67 5.22 -7.04
C TRP A 235 1.72 4.93 -8.54
N VAL A 236 2.91 4.97 -9.16
CA VAL A 236 3.08 4.66 -10.58
C VAL A 236 2.74 3.21 -10.88
N ILE A 237 3.17 2.27 -10.04
CA ILE A 237 2.85 0.83 -10.20
C ILE A 237 1.33 0.63 -10.15
N ASP A 238 0.65 1.20 -9.15
CA ASP A 238 -0.79 1.09 -8.97
C ASP A 238 -1.57 1.77 -10.11
N VAL A 239 -1.15 2.96 -10.56
CA VAL A 239 -1.76 3.63 -11.72
C VAL A 239 -1.66 2.75 -12.96
N VAL A 240 -0.48 2.19 -13.25
CA VAL A 240 -0.29 1.29 -14.40
C VAL A 240 -1.16 0.04 -14.27
N ALA A 241 -1.24 -0.56 -13.08
CA ALA A 241 -2.07 -1.73 -12.85
C ALA A 241 -3.57 -1.42 -12.99
N PHE A 242 -4.06 -0.38 -12.34
CA PHE A 242 -5.49 -0.06 -12.27
C PHE A 242 -6.01 0.47 -13.62
N VAL A 243 -5.34 1.47 -14.18
CA VAL A 243 -5.74 2.08 -15.45
C VAL A 243 -5.44 1.13 -16.61
N GLY A 244 -4.29 0.45 -16.58
CA GLY A 244 -3.94 -0.55 -17.59
C GLY A 244 -4.96 -1.68 -17.66
N TYR A 245 -5.39 -2.21 -16.50
CA TYR A 245 -6.45 -3.21 -16.45
C TYR A 245 -7.77 -2.67 -17.03
N ALA A 246 -8.23 -1.50 -16.57
CA ALA A 246 -9.48 -0.91 -17.02
C ALA A 246 -9.53 -0.68 -18.56
N LEU A 247 -8.38 -0.38 -19.18
CA LEU A 247 -8.29 -0.14 -20.63
C LEU A 247 -8.11 -1.42 -21.46
N LEU A 248 -7.52 -2.47 -20.89
CA LEU A 248 -7.07 -3.66 -21.63
C LEU A 248 -7.82 -4.94 -21.31
N ALA A 249 -8.52 -5.05 -20.17
CA ALA A 249 -9.18 -6.29 -19.74
C ALA A 249 -10.22 -6.80 -20.75
N THR A 250 -10.93 -5.90 -21.44
CA THR A 250 -11.91 -6.26 -22.48
C THR A 250 -11.26 -6.59 -23.84
N ARG A 251 -9.96 -6.32 -24.00
CA ARG A 251 -9.21 -6.54 -25.24
C ARG A 251 -8.27 -7.74 -25.16
N LEU A 252 -7.89 -8.15 -23.95
CA LEU A 252 -6.93 -9.23 -23.71
C LEU A 252 -7.59 -10.33 -22.89
N THR A 253 -7.88 -11.45 -23.54
CA THR A 253 -8.59 -12.61 -22.95
C THR A 253 -7.86 -13.30 -21.80
N TRP A 254 -6.61 -12.92 -21.54
CA TRP A 254 -5.81 -13.44 -20.43
C TRP A 254 -5.80 -12.50 -19.20
N LEU A 255 -6.31 -11.27 -19.32
CA LEU A 255 -6.39 -10.31 -18.22
C LEU A 255 -7.69 -10.44 -17.41
N GLY A 256 -8.79 -10.92 -18.02
CA GLY A 256 -10.10 -11.10 -17.39
C GLY A 256 -10.61 -12.52 -17.55
#